data_AF-T0SS33-F1
#
_entry.id   AF-T0SS33-F1
#
_cell.length_a   1.000
_cell.length_b   1.000
_cell.length_c   1.000
_cell.angle_alpha   90.00
_cell.angle_beta   90.00
_cell.angle_gamma   90.00
#
_symmetry.space_group_name_H-M   'P 1'
#
loop_
_entity.id
_entity.type
_entity.pdbx_description
1 polymer ?
#
loop_
_entity_poly.entity_id
_entity_poly.type
_entity_poly.pdbx_seq_one_letter_code
_entity_poly.pdbx_strand_id
1 'polypeptide(L)'
;MLEKEYLDYAASYYDKYYDFVQKHGSTSINHGFSGLLLYHLQRFQALKNVDDFKKTKDIIGHCLKNLDDGFGETSFFLGPLGVVWSLYLAEEVFKKTIIDHNRIDAILLQYLVEQKEFLNHHSGVLDFIYGVTGWYIIYPYLNSSLQTIVKEVFFTQFSGFDISRIGKVVYDGEDRLIEYSSDHVGFAHGLSSIIYVSRKLDFDNSFEACRNEMLHRVKTSLNSDFELARTFGGNDYTRQDWCHGMLGVLNIIPEIKDEVLARYWKRNISFHDHGLCHGLGQKVIIPKIYDGDFVPFEIPNMSLKTNVTDLSFIQTPLVTEMALRFDKNRDFNFTWWRLFYP
;
A
#
# COMPACT_ATOMS: atom_id res chain seq x y z
N MET A 1 6.48 -10.92 -24.73
CA MET A 1 6.31 -12.12 -23.87
C MET A 1 4.83 -12.46 -23.87
N LEU A 2 4.45 -13.70 -24.16
CA LEU A 2 3.03 -14.06 -24.13
C LEU A 2 2.59 -14.07 -22.66
N GLU A 3 1.45 -13.44 -22.33
CA GLU A 3 0.88 -13.39 -20.97
C GLU A 3 1.01 -14.72 -20.21
N LYS A 4 0.80 -15.83 -20.92
CA LYS A 4 0.99 -17.20 -20.44
C LYS A 4 2.36 -17.46 -19.80
N GLU A 5 3.46 -17.04 -20.43
CA GLU A 5 4.82 -17.25 -19.92
C GLU A 5 5.04 -16.55 -18.57
N TYR A 6 4.42 -15.37 -18.38
CA TYR A 6 4.48 -14.67 -17.11
C TYR A 6 3.65 -15.37 -16.02
N LEU A 7 2.48 -15.89 -16.39
CA LEU A 7 1.64 -16.66 -15.47
C LEU A 7 2.35 -17.95 -15.00
N ASP A 8 3.07 -18.62 -15.89
CA ASP A 8 3.88 -19.80 -15.55
C ASP A 8 5.02 -19.42 -14.60
N TYR A 9 5.67 -18.27 -14.82
CA TYR A 9 6.68 -17.73 -13.91
C TYR A 9 6.12 -17.41 -12.52
N ALA A 10 5.01 -16.67 -12.44
CA ALA A 10 4.36 -16.31 -11.18
C ALA A 10 3.94 -17.56 -10.38
N ALA A 11 3.45 -18.61 -11.05
CA ALA A 11 3.15 -19.89 -10.43
C ALA A 11 4.40 -20.55 -9.82
N SER A 12 5.53 -20.57 -10.54
CA SER A 12 6.80 -21.11 -10.01
C SER A 12 7.34 -20.33 -8.81
N TYR A 13 7.04 -19.03 -8.75
CA TYR A 13 7.45 -18.16 -7.66
C TYR A 13 6.57 -18.34 -6.42
N TYR A 14 5.26 -18.56 -6.62
CA TYR A 14 4.30 -18.84 -5.56
C TYR A 14 4.75 -19.98 -4.64
N ASP A 15 5.20 -21.10 -5.19
CA ASP A 15 5.60 -22.27 -4.39
C ASP A 15 6.73 -21.92 -3.42
N LYS A 16 7.75 -21.20 -3.91
CA LYS A 16 8.88 -20.74 -3.08
C LYS A 16 8.44 -19.80 -1.97
N TYR A 17 7.48 -18.93 -2.26
CA TYR A 17 6.96 -18.02 -1.24
C TYR A 17 6.12 -18.73 -0.21
N TYR A 18 5.25 -19.64 -0.63
CA TYR A 18 4.42 -20.39 0.27
C TYR A 18 5.28 -21.14 1.29
N ASP A 19 6.35 -21.80 0.82
CA ASP A 19 7.34 -22.47 1.68
C ASP A 19 8.04 -21.49 2.65
N PHE A 20 8.39 -20.29 2.16
CA PHE A 20 8.96 -19.24 3.01
C PHE A 20 7.97 -18.81 4.11
N VAL A 21 6.72 -18.50 3.78
CA VAL A 21 5.71 -18.07 4.76
C VAL A 21 5.44 -19.18 5.78
N GLN A 22 5.33 -20.43 5.34
CA GLN A 22 5.17 -21.58 6.23
C GLN A 22 6.33 -21.72 7.22
N LYS A 23 7.57 -21.49 6.75
CA LYS A 23 8.77 -21.58 7.59
C LYS A 23 8.90 -20.44 8.59
N HIS A 24 8.57 -19.22 8.17
CA HIS A 24 8.81 -18.01 8.97
C HIS A 24 7.60 -17.58 9.81
N GLY A 25 6.39 -18.04 9.48
CA GLY A 25 5.19 -17.88 10.30
C GLY A 25 4.60 -16.46 10.38
N SER A 26 5.16 -15.47 9.66
CA SER A 26 4.65 -14.09 9.70
C SER A 26 3.21 -14.00 9.17
N THR A 27 2.37 -13.19 9.81
CA THR A 27 1.02 -12.89 9.30
C THR A 27 0.95 -11.64 8.43
N SER A 28 2.00 -10.82 8.40
CA SER A 28 2.05 -9.52 7.73
C SER A 28 1.64 -9.53 6.25
N ILE A 29 1.19 -8.39 5.74
CA ILE A 29 0.85 -8.26 4.31
C ILE A 29 2.13 -8.38 3.49
N ASN A 30 3.20 -7.75 3.98
CA ASN A 30 4.45 -7.58 3.25
C ASN A 30 5.09 -8.93 2.86
N HIS A 31 5.17 -9.87 3.80
CA HIS A 31 5.90 -11.14 3.61
C HIS A 31 5.25 -12.33 4.35
N GLY A 32 3.96 -12.25 4.67
CA GLY A 32 3.28 -13.23 5.49
C GLY A 32 1.97 -13.78 4.90
N PHE A 33 1.22 -14.46 5.76
CA PHE A 33 -0.03 -15.13 5.41
C PHE A 33 -1.10 -14.18 4.86
N SER A 34 -1.21 -12.93 5.33
CA SER A 34 -2.19 -12.00 4.77
C SER A 34 -1.85 -11.57 3.34
N GLY A 35 -0.57 -11.47 2.97
CA GLY A 35 -0.17 -11.28 1.57
C GLY A 35 -0.62 -12.45 0.67
N LEU A 36 -0.43 -13.69 1.13
CA LEU A 36 -0.95 -14.89 0.46
C LEU A 36 -2.47 -14.92 0.39
N LEU A 37 -3.15 -14.42 1.43
CA LEU A 37 -4.60 -14.33 1.48
C LEU A 37 -5.12 -13.47 0.32
N LEU A 38 -4.55 -12.27 0.14
CA LEU A 38 -4.94 -11.36 -0.95
C LEU A 38 -4.76 -12.01 -2.32
N TYR A 39 -3.65 -12.73 -2.52
CA TYR A 39 -3.38 -13.44 -3.76
C TYR A 39 -4.43 -14.52 -4.06
N HIS A 40 -4.76 -15.38 -3.09
CA HIS A 40 -5.77 -16.43 -3.29
C HIS A 40 -7.19 -15.87 -3.39
N LEU A 41 -7.51 -14.79 -2.68
CA LEU A 41 -8.79 -14.09 -2.86
C LEU A 41 -8.93 -13.58 -4.29
N GLN A 42 -7.91 -12.93 -4.84
CA GLN A 42 -7.95 -12.44 -6.22
C GLN A 42 -8.12 -13.59 -7.22
N ARG A 43 -7.38 -14.68 -7.05
CA ARG A 43 -7.49 -15.85 -7.91
C ARG A 43 -8.84 -16.53 -7.81
N PHE A 44 -9.38 -16.67 -6.60
CA PHE A 44 -10.72 -17.20 -6.40
C PHE A 44 -11.76 -16.32 -7.13
N GLN A 45 -11.65 -15.00 -7.02
CA GLN A 45 -12.55 -14.10 -7.74
C GLN A 45 -12.43 -14.24 -9.25
N ALA A 46 -11.20 -14.28 -9.78
CA ALA A 46 -10.92 -14.31 -11.20
C ALA A 46 -11.23 -15.66 -11.86
N LEU A 47 -10.91 -16.77 -11.19
CA LEU A 47 -10.92 -18.12 -11.77
C LEU A 47 -12.05 -18.99 -11.24
N LYS A 48 -12.72 -18.59 -10.15
CA LYS A 48 -13.74 -19.39 -9.45
C LYS A 48 -13.25 -20.80 -9.06
N ASN A 49 -11.94 -20.94 -8.82
CA ASN A 49 -11.31 -22.22 -8.50
C ASN A 49 -11.58 -22.62 -7.03
N VAL A 50 -12.03 -23.86 -6.83
CA VAL A 50 -12.30 -24.44 -5.50
C VAL A 50 -11.04 -24.58 -4.67
N ASP A 51 -9.89 -24.83 -5.28
CA ASP A 51 -8.64 -24.99 -4.54
C ASP A 51 -8.14 -23.66 -3.97
N ASP A 52 -8.30 -22.55 -4.72
CA ASP A 52 -8.03 -21.21 -4.20
C ASP A 52 -8.96 -20.89 -3.01
N PHE A 53 -10.23 -21.30 -3.06
CA PHE A 53 -11.15 -21.16 -1.92
C PHE A 53 -10.70 -21.95 -0.67
N LYS A 54 -10.25 -23.20 -0.83
CA LYS A 54 -9.73 -24.01 0.28
C LYS A 54 -8.48 -23.37 0.89
N LYS A 55 -7.52 -22.96 0.05
CA LYS A 55 -6.30 -22.27 0.50
C LYS A 55 -6.62 -20.99 1.27
N THR A 56 -7.56 -20.18 0.78
CA THR A 56 -8.03 -18.98 1.48
C THR A 56 -8.54 -19.30 2.88
N LYS A 57 -9.34 -20.37 3.05
CA LYS A 57 -9.84 -20.78 4.37
C LYS A 57 -8.71 -21.20 5.32
N ASP A 58 -7.77 -21.99 4.84
CA ASP A 58 -6.64 -22.45 5.66
C ASP A 58 -5.80 -21.24 6.12
N ILE A 59 -5.51 -20.31 5.20
CA ILE A 59 -4.76 -19.08 5.48
C ILE A 59 -5.50 -18.18 6.48
N ILE A 60 -6.82 -18.03 6.35
CA ILE A 60 -7.64 -17.29 7.35
C ILE A 60 -7.44 -17.88 8.74
N GLY A 61 -7.40 -19.21 8.88
CA GLY A 61 -7.11 -19.88 10.15
C GLY A 61 -5.75 -19.49 10.73
N HIS A 62 -4.71 -19.40 9.90
CA HIS A 62 -3.39 -18.94 10.32
C HIS A 62 -3.40 -17.47 10.76
N CYS A 63 -4.05 -16.58 10.00
CA CYS A 63 -4.18 -15.16 10.35
C CYS A 63 -4.92 -14.99 11.69
N LEU A 64 -6.07 -15.66 11.87
CA LEU A 64 -6.88 -15.57 13.09
C LEU A 64 -6.19 -16.13 14.34
N LYS A 65 -5.28 -17.09 14.18
CA LYS A 65 -4.53 -17.70 15.28
C LYS A 65 -3.40 -16.79 15.78
N ASN A 66 -2.81 -15.99 14.90
CA ASN A 66 -1.64 -15.15 15.21
C ASN A 66 -1.91 -13.68 14.85
N LEU A 67 -3.11 -13.18 15.17
CA LEU A 67 -3.48 -11.77 14.93
C LEU A 67 -2.62 -10.80 15.75
N ASP A 68 -2.02 -11.30 16.83
CA ASP A 68 -1.14 -10.58 17.72
C ASP A 68 0.30 -10.46 17.21
N ASP A 69 0.64 -11.17 16.13
CA ASP A 69 1.93 -11.02 15.45
C ASP A 69 2.10 -9.58 14.94
N GLY A 70 3.24 -8.98 15.27
CA GLY A 70 3.52 -7.59 14.93
C GLY A 70 2.77 -6.55 15.77
N PHE A 71 2.25 -6.87 16.96
CA PHE A 71 1.57 -5.88 17.83
C PHE A 71 2.38 -4.63 18.16
N GLY A 72 3.72 -4.69 18.11
CA GLY A 72 4.61 -3.53 18.26
C GLY A 72 4.79 -2.70 16.99
N GLU A 73 4.33 -3.17 15.84
CA GLU A 73 4.50 -2.49 14.55
C GLU A 73 3.41 -1.44 14.34
N THR A 74 3.83 -0.23 14.00
CA THR A 74 2.93 0.87 13.58
C THR A 74 2.62 0.82 12.09
N SER A 75 3.36 0.05 11.28
CA SER A 75 3.07 -0.06 9.86
C SER A 75 1.79 -0.86 9.61
N PHE A 76 0.90 -0.34 8.76
CA PHE A 76 -0.25 -1.12 8.27
C PHE A 76 0.18 -2.43 7.60
N PHE A 77 1.31 -2.44 6.89
CA PHE A 77 1.75 -3.59 6.09
C PHE A 77 2.46 -4.67 6.91
N LEU A 78 3.02 -4.30 8.06
CA LEU A 78 3.75 -5.21 8.95
C LEU A 78 2.94 -5.60 10.19
N GLY A 79 2.04 -4.73 10.65
CA GLY A 79 1.26 -4.93 11.86
C GLY A 79 -0.12 -5.55 11.64
N PRO A 80 -0.89 -5.69 12.75
CA PRO A 80 -2.18 -6.36 12.78
C PRO A 80 -3.25 -5.73 11.89
N LEU A 81 -3.18 -4.42 11.65
CA LEU A 81 -4.17 -3.70 10.84
C LEU A 81 -4.25 -4.25 9.41
N GLY A 82 -3.11 -4.55 8.79
CA GLY A 82 -3.09 -5.17 7.47
C GLY A 82 -3.70 -6.56 7.45
N VAL A 83 -3.41 -7.35 8.47
CA VAL A 83 -3.97 -8.70 8.62
C VAL A 83 -5.47 -8.64 8.75
N VAL A 84 -5.99 -7.79 9.65
CA VAL A 84 -7.44 -7.66 9.86
C VAL A 84 -8.14 -7.12 8.61
N TRP A 85 -7.57 -6.13 7.93
CA TRP A 85 -8.13 -5.62 6.68
C TRP A 85 -8.23 -6.73 5.62
N SER A 86 -7.23 -7.60 5.50
CA SER A 86 -7.28 -8.73 4.55
C SER A 86 -8.39 -9.74 4.88
N LEU A 87 -8.76 -9.88 6.16
CA LEU A 87 -9.89 -10.69 6.61
C LEU A 87 -11.24 -10.04 6.26
N TYR A 88 -11.37 -8.72 6.44
CA TYR A 88 -12.56 -8.00 5.99
C TYR A 88 -12.76 -8.09 4.48
N LEU A 89 -11.67 -7.98 3.70
CA LEU A 89 -11.74 -8.22 2.25
C LEU A 89 -12.21 -9.63 1.90
N ALA A 90 -11.80 -10.64 2.68
CA ALA A 90 -12.28 -12.01 2.47
C ALA A 90 -13.81 -12.10 2.67
N GLU A 91 -14.38 -11.41 3.66
CA GLU A 91 -15.83 -11.34 3.86
C GLU A 91 -16.55 -10.64 2.70
N GLU A 92 -15.99 -9.55 2.17
CA GLU A 92 -16.54 -8.87 0.98
C GLU A 92 -16.56 -9.80 -0.23
N VAL A 93 -15.46 -10.51 -0.47
CA VAL A 93 -15.31 -11.46 -1.58
C VAL A 93 -16.30 -12.62 -1.46
N PHE A 94 -16.46 -13.16 -0.26
CA PHE A 94 -17.35 -14.29 0.02
C PHE A 94 -18.80 -13.90 0.25
N LYS A 95 -19.09 -12.60 0.43
CA LYS A 95 -20.40 -12.05 0.78
C LYS A 95 -21.01 -12.76 2.00
N LYS A 96 -20.16 -13.07 2.99
CA LYS A 96 -20.55 -13.82 4.19
C LYS A 96 -19.59 -13.48 5.32
N THR A 97 -20.13 -13.40 6.54
CA THR A 97 -19.34 -13.32 7.76
C THR A 97 -18.53 -14.60 7.97
N ILE A 98 -17.21 -14.47 8.12
CA ILE A 98 -16.25 -15.54 8.36
C ILE A 98 -15.35 -15.29 9.59
N ILE A 99 -15.39 -14.08 10.14
CA ILE A 99 -14.66 -13.72 11.37
C ILE A 99 -15.62 -13.35 12.50
N ASP A 100 -15.15 -13.47 13.73
CA ASP A 100 -15.87 -12.98 14.91
C ASP A 100 -15.53 -11.49 15.10
N HIS A 101 -16.43 -10.62 14.67
CA HIS A 101 -16.23 -9.16 14.69
C HIS A 101 -16.01 -8.63 16.11
N ASN A 102 -16.67 -9.20 17.12
CA ASN A 102 -16.48 -8.77 18.51
C ASN A 102 -15.07 -9.10 19.00
N ARG A 103 -14.56 -10.29 18.65
CA ARG A 103 -13.18 -10.67 18.97
C ARG A 103 -12.17 -9.78 18.24
N ILE A 104 -12.39 -9.51 16.95
CA ILE A 104 -11.52 -8.62 16.17
C ILE A 104 -11.51 -7.22 16.77
N ASP A 105 -12.68 -6.66 17.09
CA ASP A 105 -12.80 -5.33 17.67
C ASP A 105 -12.10 -5.23 19.04
N ALA A 106 -12.17 -6.27 19.87
CA ALA A 106 -11.47 -6.31 21.16
C ALA A 106 -9.94 -6.30 20.99
N ILE A 107 -9.42 -7.10 20.04
CA ILE A 107 -7.99 -7.16 19.71
C ILE A 107 -7.52 -5.81 19.16
N LEU A 108 -8.28 -5.23 18.22
CA LEU A 108 -7.96 -3.93 17.64
C LEU A 108 -8.02 -2.80 18.66
N LEU A 109 -8.99 -2.84 19.59
CA LEU A 109 -9.08 -1.85 20.66
C LEU A 109 -7.82 -1.88 21.54
N GLN A 110 -7.40 -3.07 21.96
CA GLN A 110 -6.17 -3.23 22.73
C GLN A 110 -4.96 -2.67 21.97
N TYR A 111 -4.75 -3.14 20.73
CA TYR A 111 -3.63 -2.70 19.88
C TYR A 111 -3.63 -1.18 19.67
N LEU A 112 -4.76 -0.57 19.29
CA LEU A 112 -4.83 0.86 19.00
C LEU A 112 -4.63 1.72 20.24
N VAL A 113 -5.07 1.27 21.42
CA VAL A 113 -4.81 1.98 22.69
C VAL A 113 -3.32 1.93 23.04
N GLU A 114 -2.68 0.77 22.94
CA GLU A 114 -1.24 0.60 23.18
C GLU A 114 -0.41 1.46 22.21
N GLN A 115 -0.76 1.44 20.91
CA GLN A 115 -0.07 2.25 19.90
C GLN A 115 -0.30 3.75 20.11
N LYS A 116 -1.50 4.16 20.53
CA LYS A 116 -1.78 5.55 20.88
C LYS A 116 -0.91 6.02 22.05
N GLU A 117 -0.80 5.23 23.11
CA GLU A 117 0.04 5.54 24.26
C GLU A 117 1.51 5.67 23.83
N PHE A 118 2.01 4.69 23.09
CA PHE A 118 3.37 4.70 22.56
C PHE A 118 3.66 5.96 21.72
N LEU A 119 2.79 6.28 20.77
CA LEU A 119 2.96 7.41 19.85
C LEU A 119 2.72 8.79 20.50
N ASN A 120 2.09 8.87 21.67
CA ASN A 120 2.04 10.12 22.44
C ASN A 120 3.41 10.51 23.02
N HIS A 121 4.31 9.54 23.19
CA HIS A 121 5.64 9.73 23.75
C HIS A 121 6.76 9.66 22.70
N HIS A 122 6.46 9.19 21.48
CA HIS A 122 7.42 9.03 20.40
C HIS A 122 6.89 9.65 19.11
N SER A 123 7.73 10.39 18.39
CA SER A 123 7.38 10.86 17.04
C SER A 123 7.46 9.67 16.08
N GLY A 124 6.32 9.17 15.63
CA GLY A 124 6.24 8.09 14.65
C GLY A 124 6.45 8.56 13.21
N VAL A 125 6.62 7.59 12.30
CA VAL A 125 6.55 7.87 10.86
C VAL A 125 5.12 8.26 10.49
N LEU A 126 4.94 9.32 9.70
CA LEU A 126 3.62 9.70 9.17
C LEU A 126 3.34 9.18 7.77
N ASP A 127 4.29 8.54 7.09
CA ASP A 127 4.09 8.09 5.72
C ASP A 127 3.05 6.94 5.56
N PHE A 128 2.81 6.53 4.33
CA PHE A 128 1.80 5.54 4.00
C PHE A 128 2.24 4.09 4.26
N ILE A 129 3.53 3.78 4.10
CA ILE A 129 4.04 2.41 4.17
C ILE A 129 4.41 2.00 5.59
N TYR A 130 5.07 2.88 6.34
CA TYR A 130 5.55 2.61 7.68
C TYR A 130 4.77 3.39 8.74
N GLY A 131 4.11 4.48 8.35
CA GLY A 131 3.42 5.36 9.26
C GLY A 131 1.91 5.15 9.42
N VAL A 132 1.35 6.00 10.29
CA VAL A 132 -0.08 6.01 10.64
C VAL A 132 -1.00 6.43 9.49
N THR A 133 -0.45 7.04 8.42
CA THR A 133 -1.24 7.34 7.21
C THR A 133 -1.72 6.05 6.53
N GLY A 134 -0.94 4.97 6.59
CA GLY A 134 -1.36 3.66 6.06
C GLY A 134 -2.61 3.08 6.75
N TRP A 135 -2.90 3.49 7.99
CA TRP A 135 -4.06 3.01 8.74
C TRP A 135 -5.39 3.45 8.11
N TYR A 136 -5.36 4.47 7.24
CA TYR A 136 -6.52 4.90 6.47
C TYR A 136 -7.15 3.76 5.66
N ILE A 137 -6.38 2.76 5.25
CA ILE A 137 -6.88 1.63 4.45
C ILE A 137 -7.95 0.83 5.21
N ILE A 138 -7.74 0.54 6.49
CA ILE A 138 -8.70 -0.22 7.31
C ILE A 138 -9.81 0.68 7.86
N TYR A 139 -9.62 1.99 7.89
CA TYR A 139 -10.54 2.95 8.51
C TYR A 139 -12.03 2.74 8.17
N PRO A 140 -12.44 2.49 6.90
CA PRO A 140 -13.86 2.27 6.55
C PRO A 140 -14.49 1.01 7.16
N TYR A 141 -13.67 0.06 7.59
CA TYR A 141 -14.11 -1.22 8.18
C TYR A 141 -14.26 -1.16 9.70
N LEU A 142 -13.70 -0.13 10.33
CA LEU A 142 -13.69 0.01 11.77
C LEU A 142 -15.04 0.54 12.30
N ASN A 143 -15.44 0.08 13.49
CA ASN A 143 -16.55 0.70 14.21
C ASN A 143 -16.19 2.13 14.67
N SER A 144 -17.20 2.91 15.12
CA SER A 144 -17.02 4.32 15.47
C SER A 144 -16.01 4.57 16.60
N SER A 145 -15.90 3.67 17.57
CA SER A 145 -14.93 3.80 18.66
C SER A 145 -13.50 3.65 18.16
N LEU A 146 -13.23 2.61 17.36
CA LEU A 146 -11.91 2.37 16.78
C LEU A 146 -11.54 3.47 15.76
N GLN A 147 -12.50 3.93 14.95
CA GLN A 147 -12.31 5.07 14.05
C GLN A 147 -11.88 6.33 14.81
N THR A 148 -12.48 6.59 15.96
CA THR A 148 -12.12 7.75 16.80
C THR A 148 -10.67 7.65 17.26
N ILE A 149 -10.21 6.48 17.72
CA ILE A 149 -8.82 6.29 18.14
C ILE A 149 -7.85 6.50 16.95
N VAL A 150 -8.14 5.94 15.77
CA VAL A 150 -7.30 6.15 14.58
C VAL A 150 -7.19 7.63 14.22
N LYS A 151 -8.33 8.37 14.25
CA LYS A 151 -8.31 9.82 14.01
C LYS A 151 -7.47 10.57 15.04
N GLU A 152 -7.61 10.23 16.33
CA GLU A 152 -6.86 10.86 17.41
C GLU A 152 -5.34 10.61 17.28
N VAL A 153 -4.94 9.37 16.98
CA VAL A 153 -3.53 9.04 16.75
C VAL A 153 -2.98 9.84 15.58
N PHE A 154 -3.67 9.83 14.44
CA PHE A 154 -3.24 10.62 13.29
C PHE A 154 -3.17 12.11 13.61
N PHE A 155 -4.18 12.66 14.31
CA PHE A 155 -4.21 14.07 14.74
C PHE A 155 -3.00 14.43 15.59
N THR A 156 -2.68 13.61 16.60
CA THR A 156 -1.53 13.86 17.49
C THR A 156 -0.22 13.82 16.71
N GLN A 157 -0.03 12.80 15.87
CA GLN A 157 1.18 12.68 15.05
C GLN A 157 1.31 13.84 14.06
N PHE A 158 0.21 14.24 13.42
CA PHE A 158 0.18 15.34 12.47
C PHE A 158 0.43 16.70 13.14
N SER A 159 -0.08 16.90 14.36
CA SER A 159 0.16 18.14 15.13
C SER A 159 1.62 18.33 15.50
N GLY A 160 2.34 17.23 15.77
CA GLY A 160 3.77 17.23 16.04
C GLY A 160 4.66 17.16 14.80
N PHE A 161 4.08 17.10 13.60
CA PHE A 161 4.82 16.86 12.37
C PHE A 161 5.63 18.09 11.93
N ASP A 162 6.95 17.92 11.86
CA ASP A 162 7.85 18.90 11.27
C ASP A 162 7.97 18.66 9.76
N ILE A 163 7.29 19.50 8.99
CA ILE A 163 7.33 19.48 7.52
C ILE A 163 8.75 19.66 6.95
N SER A 164 9.70 20.23 7.70
CA SER A 164 11.10 20.34 7.29
C SER A 164 11.91 19.06 7.48
N ARG A 165 11.29 18.00 8.04
CA ARG A 165 11.94 16.73 8.39
C ARG A 165 11.00 15.54 8.18
N ILE A 166 10.62 15.30 6.93
CA ILE A 166 9.54 14.36 6.58
C ILE A 166 9.84 12.90 6.98
N GLY A 167 11.12 12.51 7.03
CA GLY A 167 11.53 11.12 7.30
C GLY A 167 12.26 10.88 8.63
N LYS A 168 12.27 11.84 9.56
CA LYS A 168 12.99 11.67 10.83
C LYS A 168 12.09 11.10 11.92
N VAL A 169 12.32 9.83 12.27
CA VAL A 169 11.92 9.25 13.55
C VAL A 169 13.09 9.39 14.53
N VAL A 170 12.83 9.90 15.73
CA VAL A 170 13.81 9.91 16.82
C VAL A 170 13.34 8.94 17.88
N TYR A 171 14.02 7.80 18.02
CA TYR A 171 13.91 6.95 19.19
C TYR A 171 15.02 7.31 20.18
N ASP A 172 14.68 7.39 21.46
CA ASP A 172 15.60 7.51 22.59
C ASP A 172 15.65 6.15 23.30
N GLY A 173 16.66 5.31 23.05
CA GLY A 173 16.81 3.97 23.66
C GLY A 173 17.33 2.85 22.74
N GLU A 174 17.21 1.59 23.20
CA GLU A 174 17.75 0.38 22.55
C GLU A 174 16.91 -0.19 21.37
N ASP A 175 15.78 0.44 21.00
CA ASP A 175 14.89 -0.06 19.94
C ASP A 175 14.99 0.69 18.60
N ARG A 176 14.75 -0.07 17.52
CA ARG A 176 15.21 0.15 16.13
C ARG A 176 14.91 1.53 15.53
N LEU A 177 15.99 2.21 15.10
CA LEU A 177 15.97 3.35 14.19
C LEU A 177 15.54 2.92 12.77
N ILE A 178 14.47 3.53 12.27
CA ILE A 178 14.28 3.70 10.82
C ILE A 178 14.43 5.19 10.53
N GLU A 179 15.60 5.60 10.06
CA GLU A 179 15.86 6.95 9.55
C GLU A 179 15.74 6.93 8.03
N TYR A 180 14.74 7.63 7.47
CA TYR A 180 14.75 7.96 6.04
C TYR A 180 15.19 9.41 5.89
N SER A 181 16.40 9.62 5.40
CA SER A 181 17.06 10.93 5.29
C SER A 181 16.55 11.83 4.15
N SER A 182 15.32 11.62 3.68
CA SER A 182 14.83 12.26 2.46
C SER A 182 13.45 12.88 2.62
N ASP A 183 13.37 14.16 2.28
CA ASP A 183 12.13 14.95 2.18
C ASP A 183 11.27 14.48 1.00
N HIS A 184 10.80 13.24 1.06
CA HIS A 184 10.05 12.61 -0.01
C HIS A 184 8.72 13.33 -0.24
N VAL A 185 8.38 13.51 -1.52
CA VAL A 185 7.13 14.15 -1.94
C VAL A 185 6.13 13.18 -2.56
N GLY A 186 6.58 11.99 -2.98
CA GLY A 186 5.72 10.93 -3.52
C GLY A 186 4.74 10.33 -2.49
N PHE A 187 3.92 9.35 -2.92
CA PHE A 187 2.83 8.85 -2.08
C PHE A 187 3.30 7.86 -1.00
N ALA A 188 4.14 6.88 -1.33
CA ALA A 188 4.49 5.80 -0.40
C ALA A 188 5.16 6.32 0.89
N HIS A 189 6.13 7.22 0.72
CA HIS A 189 6.99 7.69 1.82
C HIS A 189 6.96 9.21 2.04
N GLY A 190 6.05 9.93 1.38
CA GLY A 190 6.15 11.38 1.27
C GLY A 190 4.87 12.15 1.53
N LEU A 191 4.96 13.48 1.34
CA LEU A 191 3.90 14.44 1.64
C LEU A 191 2.56 14.11 0.96
N SER A 192 2.58 13.46 -0.20
CA SER A 192 1.35 13.26 -0.98
C SER A 192 0.32 12.39 -0.27
N SER A 193 0.74 11.34 0.43
CA SER A 193 -0.18 10.50 1.19
C SER A 193 -0.67 11.18 2.47
N ILE A 194 0.20 11.93 3.14
CA ILE A 194 -0.15 12.73 4.32
C ILE A 194 -1.23 13.78 3.97
N ILE A 195 -1.07 14.50 2.86
CA ILE A 195 -2.08 15.45 2.35
C ILE A 195 -3.38 14.70 2.02
N TYR A 196 -3.28 13.58 1.30
CA TYR A 196 -4.45 12.80 0.89
C TYR A 196 -5.28 12.35 2.09
N VAL A 197 -4.66 11.68 3.06
CA VAL A 197 -5.35 11.12 4.22
C VAL A 197 -5.85 12.21 5.16
N SER A 198 -5.07 13.28 5.39
CA SER A 198 -5.51 14.39 6.24
C SER A 198 -6.76 15.09 5.69
N ARG A 199 -6.95 15.14 4.36
CA ARG A 199 -8.20 15.60 3.73
C ARG A 199 -9.34 14.59 3.89
N LYS A 200 -9.06 13.29 3.77
CA LYS A 200 -10.07 12.23 3.84
C LYS A 200 -10.62 11.98 5.24
N LEU A 201 -9.81 12.19 6.27
CA LEU A 201 -10.24 12.04 7.66
C LEU A 201 -11.02 13.26 8.20
N ASP A 202 -11.16 14.30 7.37
CA ASP A 202 -11.92 15.52 7.66
C ASP A 202 -11.48 16.20 8.96
N PHE A 203 -10.17 16.42 9.10
CA PHE A 203 -9.65 17.21 10.22
C PHE A 203 -10.02 18.68 10.05
N ASP A 204 -10.27 19.33 11.18
CA ASP A 204 -10.55 20.77 11.27
C ASP A 204 -9.55 21.62 10.46
N ASN A 205 -9.99 22.83 10.10
CA ASN A 205 -9.25 23.82 9.34
C ASN A 205 -7.95 24.28 10.03
N SER A 206 -7.73 23.90 11.29
CA SER A 206 -6.48 24.15 12.03
C SER A 206 -5.22 23.65 11.30
N PHE A 207 -5.33 22.61 10.47
CA PHE A 207 -4.21 22.09 9.67
C PHE A 207 -4.16 22.60 8.24
N GLU A 208 -5.06 23.48 7.83
CA GLU A 208 -5.14 23.95 6.44
C GLU A 208 -3.86 24.63 5.98
N ALA A 209 -3.26 25.48 6.82
CA ALA A 209 -1.98 26.12 6.52
C ALA A 209 -0.85 25.11 6.30
N CYS A 210 -0.76 24.09 7.16
CA CYS A 210 0.23 23.02 7.03
C CYS A 210 0.01 22.20 5.75
N ARG A 211 -1.24 21.81 5.44
CA ARG A 211 -1.60 21.12 4.19
C ARG A 211 -1.27 21.94 2.95
N ASN A 212 -1.52 23.25 2.99
CA ASN A 212 -1.24 24.16 1.88
C ASN A 212 0.27 24.33 1.65
N GLU A 213 1.05 24.41 2.72
CA GLU A 213 2.52 24.41 2.63
C GLU A 213 3.04 23.07 2.06
N MET A 214 2.56 21.93 2.54
CA MET A 214 2.92 20.63 1.98
C MET A 214 2.56 20.53 0.48
N LEU A 215 1.36 20.97 0.12
CA LEU A 215 0.92 21.01 -1.27
C LEU A 215 1.81 21.94 -2.12
N HIS A 216 2.20 23.10 -1.58
CA HIS A 216 3.12 24.01 -2.23
C HIS A 216 4.47 23.35 -2.51
N ARG A 217 5.02 22.59 -1.55
CA ARG A 217 6.27 21.83 -1.73
C ARG A 217 6.15 20.73 -2.78
N VAL A 218 5.03 20.00 -2.81
CA VAL A 218 4.77 19.02 -3.87
C VAL A 218 4.69 19.72 -5.24
N LYS A 219 3.94 20.82 -5.34
CA LYS A 219 3.76 21.56 -6.61
C LYS A 219 5.07 22.17 -7.12
N THR A 220 5.92 22.70 -6.24
CA THR A 220 7.23 23.26 -6.63
C THR A 220 8.28 22.20 -6.95
N SER A 221 8.03 20.94 -6.58
CA SER A 221 8.86 19.79 -6.97
C SER A 221 8.50 19.23 -8.35
N LEU A 222 7.50 19.82 -9.03
CA LEU A 222 7.19 19.51 -10.42
C LEU A 222 8.05 20.36 -11.35
N ASN A 223 8.66 19.73 -12.36
CA ASN A 223 9.33 20.46 -13.43
C ASN A 223 8.33 20.95 -14.51
N SER A 224 8.80 21.69 -15.52
CA SER A 224 7.99 22.13 -16.67
C SER A 224 7.37 20.97 -17.46
N ASP A 225 7.91 19.77 -17.23
CA ASP A 225 7.44 18.54 -17.82
C ASP A 225 6.45 17.76 -16.93
N PHE A 226 5.92 18.39 -15.87
CA PHE A 226 5.01 17.75 -14.91
C PHE A 226 5.58 16.49 -14.25
N GLU A 227 6.89 16.33 -14.26
CA GLU A 227 7.58 15.23 -13.60
C GLU A 227 7.87 15.64 -12.17
N LEU A 228 7.65 14.72 -11.22
CA LEU A 228 7.87 14.98 -9.81
C LEU A 228 9.31 14.59 -9.43
N ALA A 229 10.03 15.50 -8.78
CA ALA A 229 11.29 15.16 -8.14
C ALA A 229 11.04 14.20 -6.97
N ARG A 230 11.93 13.24 -6.72
CA ARG A 230 11.77 12.26 -5.63
C ARG A 230 11.76 12.91 -4.23
N THR A 231 12.42 14.05 -4.08
CA THR A 231 12.54 14.81 -2.83
C THR A 231 12.32 16.30 -3.08
N PHE A 232 11.82 17.01 -2.05
CA PHE A 232 11.72 18.46 -2.08
C PHE A 232 13.11 19.10 -2.24
N GLY A 233 13.22 20.11 -3.12
CA GLY A 233 14.50 20.75 -3.47
C GLY A 233 15.46 19.86 -4.29
N GLY A 234 15.06 18.63 -4.63
CA GLY A 234 15.84 17.71 -5.44
C GLY A 234 15.64 17.92 -6.94
N ASN A 235 16.49 17.25 -7.74
CA ASN A 235 16.41 17.22 -9.20
C ASN A 235 16.43 15.78 -9.77
N ASP A 236 16.14 14.79 -8.93
CA ASP A 236 15.99 13.39 -9.33
C ASP A 236 14.55 13.12 -9.80
N TYR A 237 14.36 13.08 -11.11
CA TYR A 237 13.07 12.79 -11.76
C TYR A 237 13.00 11.36 -12.32
N THR A 238 13.93 10.47 -11.93
CA THR A 238 14.08 9.15 -12.56
C THR A 238 12.88 8.23 -12.34
N ARG A 239 12.21 8.32 -11.18
CA ARG A 239 11.06 7.48 -10.82
C ARG A 239 9.76 8.27 -10.90
N GLN A 240 8.91 7.91 -11.86
CA GLN A 240 7.60 8.55 -12.07
C GLN A 240 6.41 7.65 -11.66
N ASP A 241 6.70 6.59 -10.89
CA ASP A 241 5.74 5.61 -10.39
C ASP A 241 4.90 6.14 -9.21
N TRP A 242 4.06 5.29 -8.62
CA TRP A 242 3.12 5.71 -7.57
C TRP A 242 3.86 6.11 -6.29
N CYS A 243 4.88 5.34 -5.90
CA CYS A 243 5.58 5.58 -4.64
C CYS A 243 6.33 6.90 -4.57
N HIS A 244 6.95 7.31 -5.67
CA HIS A 244 7.96 8.38 -5.68
C HIS A 244 7.70 9.47 -6.72
N GLY A 245 6.69 9.30 -7.58
CA GLY A 245 6.54 10.10 -8.79
C GLY A 245 5.16 10.71 -8.98
N MET A 246 4.98 11.29 -10.16
CA MET A 246 3.78 12.03 -10.57
C MET A 246 2.46 11.23 -10.46
N LEU A 247 2.49 9.91 -10.60
CA LEU A 247 1.28 9.10 -10.43
C LEU A 247 0.74 9.15 -9.00
N GLY A 248 1.62 9.19 -8.01
CA GLY A 248 1.24 9.27 -6.59
C GLY A 248 0.58 10.60 -6.22
N VAL A 249 0.80 11.66 -6.99
CA VAL A 249 0.27 13.01 -6.66
C VAL A 249 -1.09 13.29 -7.31
N LEU A 250 -1.56 12.44 -8.21
CA LEU A 250 -2.83 12.61 -8.91
C LEU A 250 -4.03 12.72 -7.96
N ASN A 251 -3.96 12.06 -6.81
CA ASN A 251 -5.00 12.09 -5.79
C ASN A 251 -5.08 13.43 -5.03
N ILE A 252 -4.05 14.29 -5.14
CA ILE A 252 -4.00 15.58 -4.43
C ILE A 252 -3.91 16.80 -5.36
N ILE A 253 -3.53 16.59 -6.62
CA ILE A 253 -3.48 17.58 -7.70
C ILE A 253 -4.21 16.98 -8.93
N PRO A 254 -5.55 16.87 -8.91
CA PRO A 254 -6.30 16.25 -10.00
C PRO A 254 -6.25 17.07 -11.30
N GLU A 255 -5.94 18.38 -11.23
CA GLU A 255 -5.92 19.28 -12.38
C GLU A 255 -4.82 19.00 -13.41
N ILE A 256 -3.78 18.21 -13.06
CA ILE A 256 -2.69 17.83 -13.97
C ILE A 256 -2.83 16.40 -14.51
N LYS A 257 -3.97 15.75 -14.27
CA LYS A 257 -4.15 14.31 -14.52
C LYS A 257 -3.86 13.93 -15.96
N ASP A 258 -4.41 14.66 -16.92
CA ASP A 258 -4.33 14.28 -18.33
C ASP A 258 -2.89 14.45 -18.86
N GLU A 259 -2.21 15.54 -18.48
CA GLU A 259 -0.81 15.77 -18.80
C GLU A 259 0.09 14.70 -18.18
N VAL A 260 -0.19 14.34 -16.92
CA VAL A 260 0.58 13.35 -16.18
C VAL A 260 0.46 11.97 -16.83
N LEU A 261 -0.77 11.52 -17.10
CA LEU A 261 -1.00 10.22 -17.73
C LEU A 261 -0.36 10.16 -19.12
N ALA A 262 -0.53 11.21 -19.94
CA ALA A 262 0.07 11.26 -21.28
C ALA A 262 1.61 11.14 -21.26
N ARG A 263 2.28 11.74 -20.27
CA ARG A 263 3.74 11.73 -20.14
C ARG A 263 4.28 10.44 -19.51
N TYR A 264 3.60 9.93 -18.49
CA TYR A 264 3.95 8.67 -17.83
C TYR A 264 4.06 7.51 -18.83
N TRP A 265 3.20 7.48 -19.85
CA TRP A 265 3.27 6.46 -20.91
C TRP A 265 4.44 6.65 -21.87
N LYS A 266 4.77 7.89 -22.22
CA LYS A 266 5.90 8.19 -23.11
C LYS A 266 7.25 7.86 -22.46
N ARG A 267 7.37 8.01 -21.14
CA ARG A 267 8.66 7.88 -20.45
C ARG A 267 8.97 6.46 -19.99
N ASN A 268 7.97 5.78 -19.44
CA ASN A 268 8.15 4.47 -18.82
C ASN A 268 7.79 3.36 -19.83
N ILE A 269 8.51 3.33 -20.96
CA ILE A 269 8.39 2.30 -22.01
C ILE A 269 9.13 1.02 -21.58
N SER A 270 10.21 1.15 -20.80
CA SER A 270 10.98 0.03 -20.23
C SER A 270 10.86 0.00 -18.71
N PHE A 271 10.87 -1.20 -18.12
CA PHE A 271 10.87 -1.42 -16.68
C PHE A 271 11.77 -2.60 -16.33
N HIS A 272 12.30 -2.56 -15.12
CA HIS A 272 13.25 -3.56 -14.62
C HIS A 272 12.67 -4.40 -13.47
N ASP A 273 11.55 -3.95 -12.89
CA ASP A 273 10.93 -4.57 -11.71
C ASP A 273 9.53 -5.10 -12.01
N HIS A 274 9.12 -6.09 -11.23
CA HIS A 274 7.74 -6.53 -11.13
C HIS A 274 7.04 -5.69 -10.05
N GLY A 275 5.72 -5.63 -10.00
CA GLY A 275 5.00 -5.00 -8.88
C GLY A 275 4.08 -3.84 -9.24
N LEU A 276 3.26 -3.46 -8.26
CA LEU A 276 2.26 -2.40 -8.38
C LEU A 276 2.73 -1.01 -7.95
N CYS A 277 3.78 -0.97 -7.13
CA CYS A 277 4.34 0.26 -6.58
C CYS A 277 5.19 0.99 -7.63
N HIS A 278 6.06 0.22 -8.29
CA HIS A 278 6.97 0.61 -9.36
C HIS A 278 7.30 -0.67 -10.17
N GLY A 279 6.72 -0.85 -11.37
CA GLY A 279 6.97 -2.07 -12.15
C GLY A 279 5.85 -2.47 -13.10
N LEU A 280 5.92 -3.72 -13.61
CA LEU A 280 4.95 -4.21 -14.59
C LEU A 280 3.50 -4.18 -14.10
N GLY A 281 3.24 -4.60 -12.86
CA GLY A 281 1.89 -4.64 -12.30
C GLY A 281 1.21 -3.27 -12.36
N GLN A 282 1.96 -2.20 -12.05
CA GLN A 282 1.48 -0.82 -12.16
C GLN A 282 1.04 -0.49 -13.60
N LYS A 283 1.88 -0.82 -14.57
CA LYS A 283 1.63 -0.57 -15.99
C LYS A 283 0.39 -1.30 -16.51
N VAL A 284 0.15 -2.49 -15.99
CA VAL A 284 -1.03 -3.28 -16.34
C VAL A 284 -2.29 -2.73 -15.67
N ILE A 285 -2.21 -2.27 -14.41
CA ILE A 285 -3.41 -1.89 -13.66
C ILE A 285 -3.88 -0.47 -13.97
N ILE A 286 -2.97 0.48 -14.18
CA ILE A 286 -3.33 1.90 -14.37
C ILE A 286 -4.32 2.10 -15.54
N PRO A 287 -4.10 1.49 -16.72
CA PRO A 287 -5.06 1.59 -17.83
C PRO A 287 -6.45 1.06 -17.47
N LYS A 288 -6.50 0.02 -16.64
CA LYS A 288 -7.74 -0.62 -16.20
C LYS A 288 -8.49 0.20 -15.15
N ILE A 289 -7.78 1.02 -14.37
CA ILE A 289 -8.36 1.92 -13.36
C ILE A 289 -8.84 3.23 -13.98
N TYR A 290 -8.05 3.82 -14.87
CA TYR A 290 -8.28 5.20 -15.32
C TYR A 290 -9.05 5.35 -16.65
N ASP A 291 -9.50 4.25 -17.27
CA ASP A 291 -10.38 4.21 -18.47
C ASP A 291 -10.10 5.35 -19.48
N GLY A 292 -9.16 5.10 -20.40
CA GLY A 292 -8.78 6.07 -21.43
C GLY A 292 -8.25 5.40 -22.70
N ASP A 293 -8.08 6.19 -23.77
CA ASP A 293 -7.46 5.80 -25.03
C ASP A 293 -5.95 5.53 -24.84
N PHE A 294 -5.64 4.50 -24.06
CA PHE A 294 -4.28 4.06 -23.87
C PHE A 294 -3.79 3.40 -25.15
N VAL A 295 -2.57 3.74 -25.56
CA VAL A 295 -1.88 3.04 -26.65
C VAL A 295 -1.80 1.55 -26.24
N PRO A 296 -2.14 0.61 -27.14
CA PRO A 296 -1.99 -0.82 -26.86
C PRO A 296 -0.58 -1.10 -26.33
N PHE A 297 -0.51 -1.57 -25.09
CA PHE A 297 0.74 -1.91 -24.45
C PHE A 297 1.02 -3.40 -24.69
N GLU A 298 2.06 -3.67 -25.46
CA GLU A 298 2.63 -5.02 -25.49
C GLU A 298 3.51 -5.20 -24.25
N ILE A 299 3.32 -6.30 -23.52
CA ILE A 299 4.19 -6.66 -22.40
C ILE A 299 5.60 -6.90 -22.98
N PRO A 300 6.57 -5.99 -22.76
CA PRO A 300 7.90 -6.16 -23.32
C PRO A 300 8.55 -7.44 -22.79
N ASN A 301 9.51 -7.97 -23.56
CA ASN A 301 10.32 -9.10 -23.14
C ASN A 301 11.21 -8.70 -21.96
N MET A 302 10.67 -8.82 -20.74
CA MET A 302 11.46 -8.72 -19.52
C MET A 302 12.35 -9.94 -19.36
N SER A 303 13.57 -9.71 -18.89
CA SER A 303 14.37 -10.75 -18.26
C SER A 303 13.69 -11.16 -16.96
N LEU A 304 13.13 -12.38 -16.88
CA LEU A 304 12.57 -12.99 -15.66
C LEU A 304 13.64 -13.32 -14.59
N LYS A 305 14.87 -12.78 -14.73
CA LYS A 305 15.96 -12.95 -13.78
C LYS A 305 15.91 -11.84 -12.75
N THR A 306 15.07 -11.98 -11.74
CA THR A 306 15.27 -11.31 -10.45
C THR A 306 15.80 -12.33 -9.46
N ASN A 307 16.85 -11.95 -8.72
CA ASN A 307 17.34 -12.76 -7.61
C ASN A 307 16.25 -12.81 -6.53
N VAL A 308 15.85 -14.03 -6.15
CA VAL A 308 14.81 -14.33 -5.15
C VAL A 308 15.20 -13.90 -3.72
N THR A 309 16.35 -13.23 -3.55
CA THR A 309 16.97 -12.99 -2.24
C THR A 309 16.40 -11.79 -1.50
N ASP A 310 15.75 -10.83 -2.18
CA ASP A 310 15.16 -9.64 -1.55
C ASP A 310 13.63 -9.76 -1.49
N LEU A 311 13.16 -10.52 -0.49
CA LEU A 311 11.74 -10.73 -0.21
C LEU A 311 11.17 -9.49 0.50
N SER A 312 10.82 -8.45 -0.26
CA SER A 312 10.07 -7.30 0.28
C SER A 312 8.89 -6.86 -0.62
N PHE A 313 7.80 -6.55 0.07
CA PHE A 313 6.49 -6.00 -0.26
C PHE A 313 5.64 -6.76 -1.27
N ILE A 314 4.65 -7.55 -0.78
CA ILE A 314 3.74 -8.43 -1.56
C ILE A 314 4.36 -8.73 -2.93
N GLN A 315 5.49 -9.43 -2.88
CA GLN A 315 5.87 -10.42 -3.88
C GLN A 315 5.55 -9.99 -5.30
N THR A 316 6.38 -9.08 -5.78
CA THR A 316 6.21 -8.34 -7.02
C THR A 316 5.76 -9.19 -8.23
N PRO A 317 6.15 -10.48 -8.40
CA PRO A 317 5.55 -11.36 -9.41
C PRO A 317 4.06 -11.71 -9.19
N LEU A 318 3.67 -12.07 -7.96
CA LEU A 318 2.29 -12.44 -7.62
C LEU A 318 1.35 -11.24 -7.75
N VAL A 319 1.78 -10.07 -7.29
CA VAL A 319 1.00 -8.83 -7.46
C VAL A 319 0.86 -8.42 -8.92
N THR A 320 1.87 -8.69 -9.74
CA THR A 320 1.77 -8.47 -11.18
C THR A 320 0.80 -9.47 -11.83
N GLU A 321 0.80 -10.74 -11.42
CA GLU A 321 -0.24 -11.69 -11.83
C GLU A 321 -1.64 -11.19 -11.45
N MET A 322 -1.81 -10.73 -10.21
CA MET A 322 -3.09 -10.17 -9.75
C MET A 322 -3.53 -8.99 -10.62
N ALA A 323 -2.61 -8.11 -11.01
CA ALA A 323 -2.87 -6.99 -11.93
C ALA A 323 -3.22 -7.46 -13.35
N LEU A 324 -2.53 -8.49 -13.89
CA LEU A 324 -2.87 -9.11 -15.18
C LEU A 324 -4.30 -9.64 -15.18
N ARG A 325 -4.70 -10.31 -14.09
CA ARG A 325 -6.04 -10.86 -13.94
C ARG A 325 -7.10 -9.83 -13.57
N PHE A 326 -6.73 -8.63 -13.15
CA PHE A 326 -7.67 -7.58 -12.73
C PHE A 326 -8.68 -7.27 -13.84
N ASP A 327 -9.96 -7.28 -13.49
CA ASP A 327 -11.06 -6.88 -14.35
C ASP A 327 -11.92 -5.84 -13.61
N LYS A 328 -12.04 -4.63 -14.16
CA LYS A 328 -12.74 -3.54 -13.49
C LYS A 328 -14.21 -3.85 -13.21
N ASN A 329 -14.90 -4.64 -14.04
CA ASN A 329 -16.33 -4.91 -13.85
C ASN A 329 -16.55 -5.99 -12.78
N ARG A 330 -15.62 -6.92 -12.65
CA ARG A 330 -15.66 -8.01 -11.67
C ARG A 330 -15.08 -7.59 -10.32
N ASP A 331 -13.96 -6.88 -10.33
CA ASP A 331 -13.11 -6.63 -9.18
C ASP A 331 -13.29 -5.22 -8.60
N PHE A 332 -14.22 -4.39 -9.10
CA PHE A 332 -14.44 -3.04 -8.54
C PHE A 332 -14.75 -3.07 -7.03
N ASN A 333 -15.49 -4.09 -6.61
CA ASN A 333 -15.85 -4.31 -5.21
C ASN A 333 -14.73 -5.00 -4.42
N PHE A 334 -13.69 -5.51 -5.07
CA PHE A 334 -12.54 -6.12 -4.42
C PHE A 334 -11.36 -5.17 -4.47
N THR A 335 -11.15 -4.51 -3.35
CA THR A 335 -10.42 -3.24 -3.28
C THR A 335 -8.94 -3.42 -2.96
N TRP A 336 -8.37 -4.60 -3.19
CA TRP A 336 -6.96 -4.89 -2.89
C TRP A 336 -5.99 -3.90 -3.55
N TRP A 337 -6.33 -3.41 -4.76
CA TRP A 337 -5.53 -2.42 -5.48
C TRP A 337 -5.55 -1.03 -4.81
N ARG A 338 -6.50 -0.75 -3.91
CA ARG A 338 -6.54 0.47 -3.09
C ARG A 338 -5.40 0.53 -2.08
N LEU A 339 -4.68 -0.57 -1.83
CA LEU A 339 -3.39 -0.53 -1.15
C LEU A 339 -2.39 0.39 -1.87
N PHE A 340 -2.50 0.50 -3.18
CA PHE A 340 -1.58 1.27 -4.01
C PHE A 340 -2.27 2.46 -4.67
N TYR A 341 -3.58 2.47 -4.82
CA TYR A 341 -4.31 3.59 -5.41
C TYR A 341 -5.58 3.87 -4.59
N PRO A 342 -5.44 4.33 -3.33
CA PRO A 342 -6.56 4.55 -2.42
C PRO A 342 -7.42 5.75 -2.80
#